data_AF-A0A916DQ17-F1
#
_entry.id   AF-A0A916DQ17-F1
#
_cell.length_a   1.000
_cell.length_b   1.000
_cell.length_c   1.000
_cell.angle_alpha   90.00
_cell.angle_beta   90.00
_cell.angle_gamma   90.00
#
_symmetry.space_group_name_H-M   'P 1'
#
loop_
_entity.id
_entity.type
_entity.pdbx_description
1 polymer ?
#
loop_
_entity_poly.entity_id
_entity_poly.type
_entity_poly.pdbx_seq_one_letter_code
_entity_poly.pdbx_strand_id
1 'polypeptide(L)'
;MKYIAPVILFCILNFTSSYGQGHTPGLSPEDTLSFIKMELTNPDGTPYANSLVVLKGEKGHWVKVMTGKDGRVKAKVPFDEIYTVHCGEHTCMRKIKVNAFPYVTYNYKAYTQRFIYFTFTYQNINGERLKGEEVVLHSSTGKTYMDSTNQEGQVSFYLPFDPSFRIAVKYHDNVKTITPRDVGKEYKLMTTVFTWMGAREKERRAHIADSLARLAHLSATELLDSLVASGKGGEIAEKDIYIPINYDSTEWVIKMLGEKAKQYHSKLKENPAFFEQKNKTVLAPLYRLRKKMAQKIIVTDITGSMYGYTEEVVLWHALNFMENSPKKYLFFNDGDHKATAQKTIGSTGGLYFCQGQIKDFKTILNSMRKGMRNGGGGDGPENDIEALLAAKQHCNEGHEIFLIADNYSPIRDLELMEQLNVPIRIILCGVEYKSCFRDHQINEEYLNLAHATGGSIHLIKEDIYHIAQIKEGETITINKNDYHFVNGRFLLQKKM
;
A
#
# COMPACT_ATOMS: atom_id res chain seq x y z
N MET A 1 21.92 -15.22 -79.51
CA MET A 1 22.29 -14.62 -80.81
C MET A 1 22.23 -13.11 -80.64
N LYS A 2 23.37 -12.44 -80.70
CA LYS A 2 23.48 -10.96 -80.71
C LYS A 2 22.83 -10.43 -81.99
N TYR A 3 22.14 -9.30 -81.94
CA TYR A 3 22.59 -8.04 -82.55
C TYR A 3 21.48 -6.99 -82.75
N ILE A 4 21.81 -5.76 -82.30
CA ILE A 4 21.67 -4.44 -82.95
C ILE A 4 20.27 -3.93 -83.37
N ALA A 5 19.97 -2.75 -82.82
CA ALA A 5 18.92 -1.82 -83.22
C ALA A 5 19.19 -1.16 -84.60
N PRO A 6 18.18 -0.49 -85.16
CA PRO A 6 18.44 0.85 -85.65
C PRO A 6 17.41 1.88 -85.18
N VAL A 7 17.96 3.06 -84.92
CA VAL A 7 17.29 4.35 -84.73
C VAL A 7 16.71 4.80 -86.07
N ILE A 8 15.41 5.15 -86.10
CA ILE A 8 14.86 6.06 -87.11
C ILE A 8 14.03 7.13 -86.40
N LEU A 9 14.49 8.35 -86.58
CA LEU A 9 13.93 9.64 -86.22
C LEU A 9 12.75 9.96 -87.15
N PHE A 10 11.58 10.31 -86.62
CA PHE A 10 10.60 11.10 -87.39
C PHE A 10 9.84 12.09 -86.50
N CYS A 11 9.78 13.32 -87.01
CA CYS A 11 9.24 14.51 -86.40
C CYS A 11 7.71 14.48 -86.24
N ILE A 12 7.28 15.01 -85.09
CA ILE A 12 6.14 15.90 -84.82
C ILE A 12 5.08 16.03 -85.94
N LEU A 13 3.86 15.60 -85.62
CA LEU A 13 2.63 16.27 -86.02
C LEU A 13 1.62 16.13 -84.88
N ASN A 14 1.34 17.25 -84.21
CA ASN A 14 0.26 17.40 -83.25
C ASN A 14 -1.08 17.20 -83.97
N PHE A 15 -1.91 16.28 -83.49
CA PHE A 15 -3.36 16.39 -83.61
C PHE A 15 -3.99 16.15 -82.24
N THR A 16 -4.44 17.25 -81.65
CA THR A 16 -5.38 17.30 -80.55
C THR A 16 -6.70 16.67 -80.97
N SER A 17 -7.16 15.66 -80.26
CA SER A 17 -8.59 15.34 -80.17
C SER A 17 -8.99 15.28 -78.69
N SER A 18 -9.50 16.43 -78.24
CA SER A 18 -10.29 16.57 -77.04
C SER A 18 -11.59 15.80 -77.18
N TYR A 19 -11.82 14.82 -76.30
CA TYR A 19 -13.16 14.44 -75.89
C TYR A 19 -13.31 14.72 -74.40
N GLY A 20 -14.01 15.82 -74.11
CA GLY A 20 -14.53 16.09 -72.78
C GLY A 20 -15.72 15.18 -72.50
N GLN A 21 -15.66 14.43 -71.40
CA GLN A 21 -16.84 14.17 -70.59
C GLN A 21 -16.79 15.14 -69.41
N GLY A 22 -17.81 15.99 -69.34
CA GLY A 22 -17.88 17.09 -68.41
C GLY A 22 -17.91 16.62 -66.95
N HIS A 23 -16.89 17.03 -66.22
CA HIS A 23 -17.06 17.43 -64.84
C HIS A 23 -16.58 18.87 -64.76
N THR A 24 -17.49 19.83 -64.88
CA THR A 24 -17.23 21.19 -64.41
C THR A 24 -16.95 21.07 -62.91
N PRO A 25 -15.76 21.45 -62.42
CA PRO A 25 -15.62 21.70 -61.00
C PRO A 25 -16.49 22.92 -60.71
N GLY A 26 -17.53 22.76 -59.89
CA GLY A 26 -18.22 23.89 -59.30
C GLY A 26 -17.29 24.59 -58.31
N LEU A 27 -16.28 25.29 -58.83
CA LEU A 27 -15.42 26.19 -58.08
C LEU A 27 -15.68 27.59 -58.64
N SER A 28 -16.45 28.38 -57.88
CA SER A 28 -16.51 29.82 -58.12
C SER A 28 -15.11 30.41 -57.82
N PRO A 29 -14.59 31.36 -58.61
CA PRO A 29 -13.41 32.15 -58.25
C PRO A 29 -13.55 32.89 -56.90
N GLU A 30 -14.78 33.01 -56.39
CA GLU A 30 -15.12 33.61 -55.10
C GLU A 30 -15.01 32.62 -53.93
N ASP A 31 -14.92 31.31 -54.20
CA ASP A 31 -14.76 30.27 -53.17
C ASP A 31 -13.28 30.12 -52.77
N THR A 32 -12.85 31.03 -51.92
CA THR A 32 -11.51 31.04 -51.30
C THR A 32 -11.41 29.98 -50.19
N LEU A 33 -10.85 28.82 -50.53
CA LEU A 33 -10.80 27.63 -49.68
C LEU A 33 -9.37 27.14 -49.50
N SER A 34 -9.09 26.55 -48.34
CA SER A 34 -7.81 25.89 -48.02
C SER A 34 -8.04 24.43 -47.62
N PHE A 35 -6.96 23.66 -47.57
CA PHE A 35 -7.00 22.26 -47.17
C PHE A 35 -6.23 22.04 -45.88
N ILE A 36 -6.78 21.23 -44.99
CA ILE A 36 -6.11 20.75 -43.78
C ILE A 36 -5.97 19.23 -43.92
N LYS A 37 -4.74 18.74 -44.00
CA LYS A 37 -4.40 17.31 -43.94
C LYS A 37 -3.95 16.97 -42.54
N MET A 38 -4.53 15.93 -41.94
CA MET A 38 -4.19 15.47 -40.59
C MET A 38 -3.90 13.98 -40.59
N GLU A 39 -2.89 13.57 -39.84
CA GLU A 39 -2.66 12.19 -39.40
C GLU A 39 -2.96 12.16 -37.90
N LEU A 40 -4.07 11.50 -37.53
CA LEU A 40 -4.60 11.49 -36.17
C LEU A 40 -4.38 10.12 -35.53
N THR A 41 -3.77 10.13 -34.35
CA THR A 41 -3.40 8.92 -33.60
C THR A 41 -4.03 8.96 -32.21
N ASN A 42 -4.51 7.83 -31.71
CA ASN A 42 -4.91 7.69 -30.32
C ASN A 42 -3.69 7.78 -29.39
N PRO A 43 -3.88 8.09 -28.09
CA PRO A 43 -2.76 8.16 -27.15
C PRO A 43 -1.90 6.89 -27.13
N ASP A 44 -2.51 5.72 -27.26
CA ASP A 44 -1.85 4.41 -27.31
C ASP A 44 -1.02 4.13 -28.59
N GLY A 45 -0.99 5.09 -29.54
CA GLY A 45 -0.27 4.97 -30.80
C GLY A 45 -1.07 4.32 -31.93
N THR A 46 -2.29 3.86 -31.69
CA THR A 46 -3.15 3.30 -32.74
C THR A 46 -3.74 4.41 -33.63
N PRO A 47 -3.94 4.17 -34.94
CA PRO A 47 -4.58 5.17 -35.80
C PRO A 47 -6.01 5.49 -35.33
N TYR A 48 -6.42 6.77 -35.39
CA TYR A 48 -7.81 7.15 -35.16
C TYR A 48 -8.65 6.81 -36.39
N ALA A 49 -8.86 5.52 -36.61
CA ALA A 49 -9.37 4.97 -37.86
C ALA A 49 -10.89 5.17 -38.02
N ASN A 50 -11.33 5.47 -39.25
CA ASN A 50 -12.74 5.49 -39.66
C ASN A 50 -13.66 6.29 -38.71
N SER A 51 -13.17 7.42 -38.19
CA SER A 51 -13.80 8.17 -37.12
C SER A 51 -14.08 9.61 -37.53
N LEU A 52 -15.12 10.21 -36.93
CA LEU A 52 -15.54 11.57 -37.22
C LEU A 52 -14.58 12.59 -36.62
N VAL A 53 -14.20 13.58 -37.42
CA VAL A 53 -13.43 14.75 -37.03
C VAL A 53 -14.22 16.00 -37.38
N VAL A 54 -14.36 16.91 -36.42
CA VAL A 54 -15.09 18.17 -36.59
C VAL A 54 -14.14 19.34 -36.43
N LEU A 55 -14.01 20.17 -37.46
CA LEU A 55 -13.28 21.43 -37.40
C LEU A 55 -14.29 22.56 -37.19
N LYS A 56 -14.21 23.23 -36.03
CA LYS A 56 -15.04 24.39 -35.69
C LYS A 56 -14.20 25.66 -35.83
N GLY A 57 -14.57 26.49 -36.79
CA GLY A 57 -13.94 27.78 -37.05
C GLY A 57 -14.51 28.89 -36.16
N GLU A 58 -13.66 29.83 -35.76
CA GLU A 58 -14.04 30.96 -34.90
C GLU A 58 -15.02 31.96 -35.56
N LYS A 59 -15.10 31.98 -36.89
CA LYS A 59 -16.11 32.75 -37.65
C LYS A 59 -17.43 31.98 -37.82
N GLY A 60 -17.56 30.80 -37.19
CA GLY A 60 -18.80 30.02 -37.15
C GLY A 60 -18.90 28.93 -38.20
N HIS A 61 -17.85 28.63 -38.97
CA HIS A 61 -17.85 27.53 -39.94
C HIS A 61 -17.61 26.16 -39.29
N TRP A 62 -18.31 25.13 -39.77
CA TRP A 62 -18.22 23.77 -39.23
C TRP A 62 -17.94 22.79 -40.36
N VAL A 63 -16.80 22.09 -40.30
CA VAL A 63 -16.41 21.09 -41.29
C VAL A 63 -16.35 19.72 -40.63
N LYS A 64 -17.14 18.78 -41.15
CA LYS A 64 -17.19 17.39 -40.68
C LYS A 64 -16.53 16.49 -41.71
N VAL A 65 -15.54 15.70 -41.29
CA VAL A 65 -14.81 14.77 -42.15
C VAL A 65 -14.54 13.46 -41.42
N MET A 66 -14.32 12.38 -42.17
CA MET A 66 -14.01 11.05 -41.63
C MET A 66 -12.55 10.69 -41.91
N THR A 67 -11.85 10.14 -40.92
CA THR A 67 -10.51 9.56 -41.12
C THR A 67 -10.56 8.24 -41.90
N GLY A 68 -9.48 7.93 -42.61
CA GLY A 68 -9.24 6.61 -43.21
C GLY A 68 -8.84 5.58 -42.16
N LYS A 69 -8.58 4.34 -42.61
CA LYS A 69 -8.11 3.23 -41.75
C LYS A 69 -6.75 3.50 -41.10
N ASP A 70 -5.95 4.36 -41.71
CA ASP A 70 -4.63 4.78 -41.26
C ASP A 70 -4.67 6.07 -40.41
N GLY A 71 -5.87 6.53 -40.02
CA GLY A 71 -6.04 7.75 -39.22
C GLY A 71 -5.84 9.04 -39.99
N ARG A 72 -5.65 8.99 -41.32
CA ARG A 72 -5.42 10.17 -42.14
C ARG A 72 -6.73 10.78 -42.65
N VAL A 73 -6.79 12.10 -42.73
CA VAL A 73 -7.95 12.84 -43.26
C VAL A 73 -7.51 14.11 -44.00
N LYS A 74 -8.29 14.52 -45.01
CA LYS A 74 -8.15 15.79 -45.72
C LYS A 74 -9.46 16.57 -45.63
N ALA A 75 -9.44 17.69 -44.92
CA ALA A 75 -10.58 18.60 -44.79
C ALA A 75 -10.45 19.79 -45.75
N LYS A 76 -11.56 20.17 -46.38
CA LYS A 76 -11.72 21.40 -47.15
C LYS A 76 -12.35 22.44 -46.24
N VAL A 77 -11.68 23.57 -46.00
CA VAL A 77 -12.10 24.60 -45.03
C VAL A 77 -12.02 26.01 -45.62
N PRO A 78 -12.88 26.96 -45.20
CA PRO A 78 -12.68 28.38 -45.47
C PRO A 78 -11.30 28.89 -45.02
N PHE A 79 -10.72 29.79 -45.82
CA PHE A 79 -9.48 30.51 -45.51
C PHE A 79 -9.70 31.70 -44.53
N ASP A 80 -8.63 32.32 -44.05
CA ASP A 80 -8.66 33.42 -43.06
C ASP A 80 -9.43 33.08 -41.77
N GLU A 81 -9.18 31.93 -41.18
CA GLU A 81 -9.93 31.49 -39.99
C GLU A 81 -9.10 30.58 -39.09
N ILE A 82 -9.42 30.60 -37.81
CA ILE A 82 -8.80 29.76 -36.80
C ILE A 82 -9.76 28.61 -36.49
N TYR A 83 -9.29 27.37 -36.64
CA TYR A 83 -10.08 26.16 -36.41
C TYR A 83 -9.65 25.44 -35.14
N THR A 84 -10.63 25.04 -34.33
CA THR A 84 -10.46 24.04 -33.27
C THR A 84 -10.85 22.68 -33.84
N VAL A 85 -9.97 21.69 -33.71
CA VAL A 85 -10.23 20.33 -34.18
C VAL A 85 -10.75 19.48 -33.03
N HIS A 86 -11.85 18.76 -33.27
CA HIS A 86 -12.50 17.87 -32.33
C HIS A 86 -12.48 16.43 -32.84
N CYS A 87 -12.05 15.50 -31.98
CA CYS A 87 -12.14 14.05 -32.17
C CYS A 87 -13.06 13.50 -31.08
N GLY A 88 -14.32 13.20 -31.43
CA GLY A 88 -15.38 12.98 -30.43
C GLY A 88 -15.56 14.20 -29.54
N GLU A 89 -15.54 14.00 -28.21
CA GLU A 89 -15.67 15.06 -27.21
C GLU A 89 -14.37 15.85 -26.97
N HIS A 90 -13.23 15.38 -27.49
CA HIS A 90 -11.92 15.94 -27.17
C HIS A 90 -11.46 16.96 -28.19
N THR A 91 -10.80 18.02 -27.72
CA THR A 91 -9.96 18.88 -28.56
C THR A 91 -8.57 18.25 -28.68
N CYS A 92 -8.19 17.90 -29.90
CA CYS A 92 -6.99 17.09 -30.17
C CYS A 92 -5.68 17.90 -30.15
N MET A 93 -5.70 19.12 -30.67
CA MET A 93 -4.48 19.89 -30.95
C MET A 93 -4.66 21.39 -30.69
N ARG A 94 -3.55 22.13 -30.80
CA ARG A 94 -3.61 23.60 -30.84
C ARG A 94 -4.48 24.06 -32.01
N LYS A 95 -5.13 25.21 -31.84
CA LYS A 95 -5.95 25.80 -32.89
C LYS A 95 -5.12 25.97 -34.18
N ILE A 96 -5.70 25.59 -35.31
CA ILE A 96 -5.10 25.68 -36.64
C ILE A 96 -5.43 27.05 -37.21
N LYS A 97 -4.41 27.91 -37.40
CA LYS A 97 -4.57 29.18 -38.10
C LYS A 97 -4.44 28.96 -39.61
N VAL A 98 -5.54 29.13 -40.33
CA VAL A 98 -5.57 29.20 -41.79
C VAL A 98 -5.50 30.68 -42.17
N ASN A 99 -4.45 31.08 -42.88
CA ASN A 99 -4.21 32.48 -43.21
C ASN A 99 -5.18 32.96 -44.31
N ALA A 100 -5.25 34.28 -44.50
CA ALA A 100 -5.95 34.93 -45.61
C ALA A 100 -5.28 34.72 -46.98
N PHE A 101 -4.75 33.53 -47.23
CA PHE A 101 -4.22 33.11 -48.51
C PHE A 101 -4.91 31.79 -48.91
N PRO A 102 -5.76 31.79 -49.96
CA PRO A 102 -6.53 30.61 -50.35
C PRO A 102 -5.63 29.54 -51.01
N TYR A 103 -6.19 28.35 -51.17
CA TYR A 103 -5.59 27.18 -51.81
C TYR A 103 -4.32 26.63 -51.13
N VAL A 104 -4.07 27.02 -49.89
CA VAL A 104 -2.97 26.49 -49.08
C VAL A 104 -3.36 25.14 -48.50
N THR A 105 -2.42 24.20 -48.51
CA THR A 105 -2.54 22.94 -47.78
C THR A 105 -1.69 22.98 -46.52
N TYR A 106 -2.33 22.86 -45.38
CA TYR A 106 -1.70 22.71 -44.08
C TYR A 106 -1.62 21.22 -43.71
N ASN A 107 -0.47 20.77 -43.19
CA ASN A 107 -0.25 19.37 -42.82
C ASN A 107 0.02 19.27 -41.32
N TYR A 108 -0.70 18.41 -40.62
CA TYR A 108 -0.55 18.18 -39.18
C TYR A 108 -0.47 16.70 -38.86
N LYS A 109 0.28 16.39 -37.81
CA LYS A 109 0.21 15.11 -37.08
C LYS A 109 -0.13 15.46 -35.65
N ALA A 110 -1.12 14.79 -35.08
CA ALA A 110 -1.56 15.09 -33.73
C ALA A 110 -2.23 13.89 -33.08
N TYR A 111 -2.29 13.91 -31.75
CA TYR A 111 -3.10 12.97 -31.00
C TYR A 111 -4.56 13.38 -30.97
N THR A 112 -5.48 12.42 -30.82
CA THR A 112 -6.92 12.67 -30.76
C THR A 112 -7.36 13.45 -29.53
N GLN A 113 -6.53 13.48 -28.51
CA GLN A 113 -6.73 14.26 -27.30
C GLN A 113 -5.38 14.63 -26.70
N ARG A 114 -5.41 15.64 -25.83
CA ARG A 114 -4.26 16.01 -25.02
C ARG A 114 -4.15 15.07 -23.82
N PHE A 115 -2.95 14.60 -23.51
CA PHE A 115 -2.75 13.64 -22.42
C PHE A 115 -1.39 13.79 -21.72
N ILE A 116 -1.27 13.14 -20.58
CA ILE A 116 -0.01 12.96 -19.86
C ILE A 116 0.38 11.51 -20.03
N TYR A 117 1.58 11.27 -20.55
CA TYR A 117 2.21 9.97 -20.49
C TYR A 117 2.98 9.89 -19.18
N PHE A 118 2.43 9.16 -18.21
CA PHE A 118 3.01 9.03 -16.89
C PHE A 118 3.59 7.63 -16.69
N THR A 119 4.86 7.53 -16.33
CA THR A 119 5.53 6.27 -15.99
C THR A 119 5.85 6.21 -14.50
N PHE A 120 5.39 5.17 -13.83
CA PHE A 120 5.77 4.86 -12.46
C PHE A 120 6.75 3.70 -12.46
N THR A 121 7.84 3.83 -11.71
CA THR A 121 8.83 2.76 -11.53
C THR A 121 8.89 2.33 -10.07
N TYR A 122 8.69 1.04 -9.83
CA TYR A 122 8.77 0.44 -8.51
C TYR A 122 10.04 -0.40 -8.37
N GLN A 123 10.83 -0.11 -7.34
CA GLN A 123 12.01 -0.88 -6.98
C GLN A 123 12.07 -1.13 -5.47
N ASN A 124 12.80 -2.16 -5.05
CA ASN A 124 13.09 -2.37 -3.63
C ASN A 124 14.25 -1.50 -3.14
N ILE A 125 14.53 -1.56 -1.84
CA ILE A 125 15.63 -0.80 -1.21
C ILE A 125 17.01 -1.12 -1.78
N ASN A 126 17.18 -2.25 -2.48
CA ASN A 126 18.42 -2.61 -3.17
C ASN A 126 18.48 -2.09 -4.62
N GLY A 127 17.41 -1.46 -5.11
CA GLY A 127 17.27 -0.97 -6.48
C GLY A 127 16.73 -2.01 -7.47
N GLU A 128 16.35 -3.20 -7.01
CA GLU A 128 15.83 -4.27 -7.86
C GLU A 128 14.39 -3.94 -8.29
N ARG A 129 14.07 -4.15 -9.57
CA ARG A 129 12.76 -3.84 -10.15
C ARG A 129 11.69 -4.83 -9.69
N LEU A 130 10.53 -4.31 -9.30
CA LEU A 130 9.44 -5.13 -8.75
C LEU A 130 8.33 -5.34 -9.76
N LYS A 131 8.17 -6.59 -10.23
CA LYS A 131 7.19 -7.00 -11.24
C LYS A 131 5.84 -7.37 -10.62
N GLY A 132 4.77 -6.88 -11.24
CA GLY A 132 3.38 -7.25 -10.95
C GLY A 132 2.86 -6.66 -9.65
N GLU A 133 3.43 -5.54 -9.23
CA GLU A 133 2.91 -4.71 -8.14
C GLU A 133 1.81 -3.81 -8.71
N GLU A 134 0.66 -3.78 -8.06
CA GLU A 134 -0.47 -2.95 -8.46
C GLU A 134 -0.19 -1.48 -8.12
N VAL A 135 -0.51 -0.59 -9.05
CA VAL A 135 -0.38 0.86 -8.90
C VAL A 135 -1.71 1.51 -9.24
N VAL A 136 -2.20 2.32 -8.30
CA VAL A 136 -3.48 3.02 -8.42
C VAL A 136 -3.23 4.53 -8.45
N LEU A 137 -3.82 5.23 -9.41
CA LEU A 137 -3.81 6.68 -9.49
C LEU A 137 -5.22 7.21 -9.27
N HIS A 138 -5.39 7.99 -8.21
CA HIS A 138 -6.61 8.70 -7.90
C HIS A 138 -6.51 10.13 -8.41
N SER A 139 -7.32 10.47 -9.41
CA SER A 139 -7.44 11.85 -9.87
C SER A 139 -8.25 12.68 -8.88
N SER A 140 -7.84 13.94 -8.71
CA SER A 140 -8.63 14.99 -8.05
C SER A 140 -10.05 15.17 -8.63
N THR A 141 -10.33 14.68 -9.84
CA THR A 141 -11.67 14.70 -10.46
C THR A 141 -12.55 13.51 -10.06
N GLY A 142 -12.04 12.59 -9.23
CA GLY A 142 -12.74 11.39 -8.75
C GLY A 142 -12.56 10.16 -9.63
N LYS A 143 -11.84 10.26 -10.76
CA LYS A 143 -11.50 9.09 -11.59
C LYS A 143 -10.31 8.32 -11.03
N THR A 144 -10.34 6.99 -11.19
CA THR A 144 -9.25 6.10 -10.77
C THR A 144 -8.69 5.36 -11.98
N TYR A 145 -7.36 5.24 -12.02
CA TYR A 145 -6.62 4.47 -13.02
C TYR A 145 -5.79 3.42 -12.31
N MET A 146 -5.76 2.19 -12.81
CA MET A 146 -5.10 1.08 -12.14
C MET A 146 -4.49 0.14 -13.17
N ASP A 147 -3.25 -0.27 -12.91
CA ASP A 147 -2.54 -1.28 -13.69
C ASP A 147 -1.36 -1.82 -12.85
N SER A 148 -0.66 -2.83 -13.34
CA SER A 148 0.44 -3.51 -12.65
C SER A 148 1.79 -3.31 -13.32
N THR A 149 2.85 -3.30 -12.53
CA THR A 149 4.21 -3.17 -13.07
C THR A 149 4.63 -4.36 -13.94
N ASN A 150 5.35 -4.07 -15.01
CA ASN A 150 5.92 -5.06 -15.94
C ASN A 150 7.22 -5.68 -15.38
N GLN A 151 7.94 -6.45 -16.20
CA GLN A 151 9.21 -7.11 -15.84
C GLN A 151 10.33 -6.12 -15.42
N GLU A 152 10.25 -4.88 -15.90
CA GLU A 152 11.18 -3.81 -15.55
C GLU A 152 10.71 -3.00 -14.34
N GLY A 153 9.66 -3.46 -13.65
CA GLY A 153 9.07 -2.76 -12.51
C GLY A 153 8.39 -1.45 -12.90
N GLN A 154 7.97 -1.31 -14.16
CA GLN A 154 7.37 -0.09 -14.68
C GLN A 154 5.91 -0.30 -15.05
N VAL A 155 5.10 0.75 -14.87
CA VAL A 155 3.74 0.84 -15.39
C VAL A 155 3.55 2.23 -15.99
N SER A 156 2.83 2.33 -17.11
CA SER A 156 2.62 3.59 -17.82
C SER A 156 1.15 3.86 -18.07
N PHE A 157 0.74 5.12 -17.89
CA PHE A 157 -0.65 5.56 -18.02
C PHE A 157 -0.76 6.72 -19.02
N TYR A 158 -1.86 6.74 -19.76
CA TYR A 158 -2.31 7.87 -20.58
C TYR A 158 -3.39 8.63 -19.80
N LEU A 159 -3.01 9.69 -19.09
CA LEU A 159 -3.88 10.42 -18.17
C LEU A 159 -4.41 11.73 -18.79
N PRO A 160 -5.59 12.22 -18.40
CA PRO A 160 -6.03 13.58 -18.74
C PRO A 160 -5.22 14.65 -17.99
N PHE A 161 -5.33 15.92 -18.40
CA PHE A 161 -4.75 17.06 -17.68
C PHE A 161 -5.58 17.47 -16.45
N ASP A 162 -5.82 16.53 -15.55
CA ASP A 162 -6.48 16.81 -14.28
C ASP A 162 -5.54 17.55 -13.31
N PRO A 163 -6.06 18.34 -12.34
CA PRO A 163 -5.23 19.16 -11.45
C PRO A 163 -4.15 18.40 -10.69
N SER A 164 -4.50 17.20 -10.20
CA SER A 164 -3.57 16.32 -9.52
C SER A 164 -3.97 14.85 -9.59
N PHE A 165 -2.97 13.99 -9.40
CA PHE A 165 -3.12 12.55 -9.22
C PHE A 165 -2.36 12.11 -7.98
N ARG A 166 -3.05 11.49 -7.02
CA ARG A 166 -2.44 10.76 -5.89
C ARG A 166 -2.11 9.34 -6.33
N ILE A 167 -0.87 8.93 -6.15
CA ILE A 167 -0.39 7.59 -6.48
C ILE A 167 -0.41 6.75 -5.21
N ALA A 168 -1.00 5.56 -5.31
CA ALA A 168 -1.08 4.58 -4.24
C ALA A 168 -0.53 3.23 -4.75
N VAL A 169 0.05 2.46 -3.83
CA VAL A 169 0.39 1.05 -4.00
C VAL A 169 -0.08 0.29 -2.76
N LYS A 170 -0.14 -1.03 -2.80
CA LYS A 170 -0.54 -1.81 -1.62
C LYS A 170 0.36 -1.49 -0.41
N TYR A 171 -0.26 -1.25 0.75
CA TYR A 171 0.35 -0.77 2.00
C TYR A 171 0.85 0.69 2.03
N HIS A 172 0.69 1.44 0.93
CA HIS A 172 1.02 2.88 0.87
C HIS A 172 -0.06 3.63 0.08
N ASP A 173 -0.99 4.23 0.82
CA ASP A 173 -2.08 5.03 0.28
C ASP A 173 -1.60 6.30 -0.44
N ASN A 174 -0.45 6.87 -0.09
CA ASN A 174 0.09 8.03 -0.78
C ASN A 174 1.61 7.96 -0.92
N VAL A 175 2.09 7.37 -2.01
CA VAL A 175 3.54 7.36 -2.30
C VAL A 175 4.02 8.69 -2.85
N LYS A 176 3.16 9.38 -3.61
CA LYS A 176 3.43 10.69 -4.21
C LYS A 176 2.15 11.27 -4.81
N THR A 177 2.00 12.59 -4.73
CA THR A 177 1.01 13.33 -5.52
C THR A 177 1.70 14.10 -6.64
N ILE A 178 1.25 13.90 -7.87
CA ILE A 178 1.74 14.64 -9.04
C ILE A 178 0.75 15.75 -9.43
N THR A 179 1.26 16.92 -9.79
CA THR A 179 0.48 18.09 -10.22
C THR A 179 0.89 18.52 -11.64
N PRO A 180 0.20 17.99 -12.67
CA PRO A 180 0.57 18.26 -14.04
C PRO A 180 0.28 19.72 -14.43
N ARG A 181 1.31 20.57 -14.48
CA ARG A 181 1.17 21.89 -15.11
C ARG A 181 0.84 21.75 -16.60
N ASP A 182 -0.31 22.27 -17.00
CA ASP A 182 -0.71 22.41 -18.40
C ASP A 182 -0.03 23.64 -19.03
N VAL A 183 0.81 23.40 -20.03
CA VAL A 183 1.53 24.43 -20.81
C VAL A 183 1.05 24.50 -22.27
N GLY A 184 -0.15 23.98 -22.55
CA GLY A 184 -0.75 23.96 -23.89
C GLY A 184 0.00 23.06 -24.89
N LYS A 185 0.70 22.04 -24.41
CA LYS A 185 1.32 20.99 -25.26
C LYS A 185 0.33 19.86 -25.54
N GLU A 186 0.52 19.18 -26.67
CA GLU A 186 -0.30 18.01 -27.05
C GLU A 186 -0.17 16.89 -26.02
N TYR A 187 1.04 16.62 -25.54
CA TYR A 187 1.25 15.70 -24.44
C TYR A 187 2.34 16.17 -23.48
N LYS A 188 2.37 15.56 -22.29
CA LYS A 188 3.41 15.78 -21.28
C LYS A 188 3.96 14.45 -20.79
N LEU A 189 5.29 14.31 -20.77
CA LEU A 189 5.96 13.18 -20.16
C LEU A 189 6.18 13.45 -18.68
N MET A 190 5.83 12.50 -17.83
CA MET A 190 6.09 12.54 -16.39
C MET A 190 6.57 11.17 -15.92
N THR A 191 7.52 11.15 -14.98
CA THR A 191 8.02 9.91 -14.40
C THR A 191 8.22 10.06 -12.91
N THR A 192 8.09 8.96 -12.17
CA THR A 192 8.50 8.89 -10.78
C THR A 192 9.02 7.50 -10.45
N VAL A 193 9.89 7.45 -9.43
CA VAL A 193 10.40 6.22 -8.84
C VAL A 193 9.89 6.13 -7.41
N PHE A 194 9.47 4.95 -7.00
CA PHE A 194 9.17 4.62 -5.61
C PHE A 194 10.06 3.44 -5.18
N THR A 195 10.68 3.58 -4.01
CA THR A 195 11.64 2.61 -3.46
C THR A 195 11.08 2.02 -2.18
N TRP A 196 10.62 0.77 -2.21
CA TRP A 196 10.14 0.04 -1.04
C TRP A 196 10.09 -1.46 -1.31
N MET A 197 10.06 -2.29 -0.26
CA MET A 197 10.20 -3.75 -0.29
C MET A 197 9.28 -4.51 -1.28
N GLY A 198 8.13 -3.95 -1.63
CA GLY A 198 7.09 -4.59 -2.43
C GLY A 198 6.10 -5.36 -1.56
N ALA A 199 4.84 -5.40 -1.98
CA ALA A 199 3.77 -6.00 -1.18
C ALA A 199 3.94 -7.51 -1.02
N ARG A 200 4.37 -8.19 -2.09
CA ARG A 200 4.60 -9.65 -2.07
C ARG A 200 5.68 -10.06 -1.07
N GLU A 201 6.76 -9.30 -0.98
CA GLU A 201 7.84 -9.59 -0.04
C GLU A 201 7.40 -9.27 1.39
N LYS A 202 6.61 -8.20 1.62
CA LYS A 202 6.01 -7.92 2.93
C LYS A 202 5.13 -9.09 3.40
N GLU A 203 4.25 -9.58 2.54
CA GLU A 203 3.36 -10.72 2.82
C GLU A 203 4.13 -12.03 3.02
N ARG A 204 5.15 -12.29 2.20
CA ARG A 204 6.02 -13.47 2.36
C ARG A 204 6.69 -13.49 3.72
N ARG A 205 7.16 -12.34 4.22
CA ARG A 205 7.79 -12.22 5.55
C ARG A 205 6.80 -12.49 6.67
N ALA A 206 5.59 -11.93 6.59
CA ALA A 206 4.52 -12.19 7.55
C ALA A 206 4.17 -13.68 7.60
N HIS A 207 3.97 -14.32 6.45
CA HIS A 207 3.66 -15.75 6.36
C HIS A 207 4.78 -16.63 6.95
N ILE A 208 6.06 -16.30 6.70
CA ILE A 208 7.17 -17.06 7.28
C ILE A 208 7.21 -16.91 8.80
N ALA A 209 7.00 -15.70 9.32
CA ALA A 209 6.97 -15.45 10.76
C ALA A 209 5.85 -16.25 11.45
N ASP A 210 4.64 -16.21 10.90
CA ASP A 210 3.50 -17.01 11.37
C ASP A 210 3.82 -18.52 11.35
N SER A 211 4.35 -19.03 10.24
CA SER A 211 4.72 -20.43 10.10
C SER A 211 5.75 -20.89 11.14
N LEU A 212 6.80 -20.08 11.35
CA LEU A 212 7.85 -20.38 12.34
C LEU A 212 7.31 -20.34 13.77
N ALA A 213 6.45 -19.37 14.09
CA ALA A 213 5.82 -19.27 15.41
C ALA A 213 4.94 -20.49 15.73
N ARG A 214 4.16 -20.96 14.75
CA ARG A 214 3.36 -22.19 14.88
C ARG A 214 4.23 -23.43 15.07
N LEU A 215 5.32 -23.56 14.32
CA LEU A 215 6.26 -24.68 14.48
C LEU A 215 6.89 -24.69 15.87
N ALA A 216 7.37 -23.53 16.35
CA ALA A 216 7.92 -23.41 17.69
C ALA A 216 6.90 -23.77 18.78
N HIS A 217 5.63 -23.36 18.60
CA HIS A 217 4.54 -23.69 19.50
C HIS A 217 4.23 -25.21 19.54
N LEU A 218 4.25 -25.89 18.39
CA LEU A 218 4.10 -27.34 18.31
C LEU A 218 5.26 -28.06 19.02
N SER A 219 6.50 -27.68 18.72
CA SER A 219 7.69 -28.26 19.37
C SER A 219 7.68 -28.06 20.90
N ALA A 220 7.17 -26.92 21.37
CA ALA A 220 7.01 -26.70 22.81
C ALA A 220 5.95 -27.62 23.43
N THR A 221 4.86 -27.88 22.73
CA THR A 221 3.81 -28.83 23.18
C THR A 221 4.41 -30.24 23.31
N GLU A 222 5.15 -30.71 22.30
CA GLU A 222 5.82 -32.02 22.33
C GLU A 222 6.83 -32.14 23.48
N LEU A 223 7.59 -31.07 23.75
CA LEU A 223 8.52 -31.02 24.87
C LEU A 223 7.79 -31.13 26.21
N LEU A 224 6.66 -30.44 26.38
CA LEU A 224 5.87 -30.50 27.60
C LEU A 224 5.27 -31.89 27.82
N ASP A 225 4.74 -32.53 26.78
CA ASP A 225 4.22 -33.90 26.87
C ASP A 225 5.29 -34.87 27.38
N SER A 226 6.52 -34.75 26.87
CA SER A 226 7.67 -35.55 27.32
C SER A 226 8.05 -35.27 28.79
N LEU A 227 8.08 -34.00 29.21
CA LEU A 227 8.40 -33.62 30.59
C LEU A 227 7.34 -34.08 31.58
N VAL A 228 6.06 -33.94 31.24
CA VAL A 228 4.93 -34.37 32.08
C VAL A 228 4.93 -35.90 32.19
N ALA A 229 5.08 -36.61 31.07
CA ALA A 229 5.12 -38.08 31.06
C ALA A 229 6.31 -38.66 31.85
N SER A 230 7.44 -37.95 31.89
CA SER A 230 8.64 -38.36 32.64
C SER A 230 8.64 -37.92 34.12
N GLY A 231 7.56 -37.32 34.61
CA GLY A 231 7.47 -36.83 36.00
C GLY A 231 8.34 -35.60 36.29
N LYS A 232 8.84 -34.93 35.25
CA LYS A 232 9.73 -33.76 35.32
C LYS A 232 8.98 -32.43 35.18
N GLY A 233 7.67 -32.42 35.39
CA GLY A 233 6.83 -31.21 35.28
C GLY A 233 7.30 -30.04 36.18
N GLY A 234 7.93 -30.33 37.33
CA GLY A 234 8.51 -29.30 38.20
C GLY A 234 9.66 -28.49 37.56
N GLU A 235 10.35 -29.05 36.56
CA GLU A 235 11.45 -28.38 35.87
C GLU A 235 10.97 -27.25 34.93
N ILE A 236 9.68 -27.24 34.55
CA ILE A 236 9.10 -26.29 33.58
C ILE A 236 9.33 -24.84 34.05
N ALA A 237 8.97 -24.53 35.29
CA ALA A 237 9.13 -23.19 35.85
C ALA A 237 10.60 -22.84 36.10
N GLU A 238 11.38 -23.80 36.63
CA GLU A 238 12.81 -23.62 36.95
C GLU A 238 13.63 -23.26 35.71
N LYS A 239 13.43 -24.03 34.63
CA LYS A 239 14.12 -23.86 33.34
C LYS A 239 13.49 -22.82 32.43
N ASP A 240 12.45 -22.13 32.89
CA ASP A 240 11.76 -21.09 32.13
C ASP A 240 11.25 -21.60 30.76
N ILE A 241 10.70 -22.81 30.76
CA ILE A 241 10.15 -23.45 29.55
C ILE A 241 8.84 -22.74 29.18
N TYR A 242 8.69 -22.41 27.89
CA TYR A 242 7.48 -21.79 27.36
C TYR A 242 6.26 -22.72 27.50
N ILE A 243 5.16 -22.18 28.02
CA ILE A 243 3.88 -22.88 28.19
C ILE A 243 2.89 -22.37 27.14
N PRO A 244 2.54 -23.18 26.12
CA PRO A 244 1.47 -22.87 25.19
C PRO A 244 0.16 -22.61 25.94
N ILE A 245 -0.48 -21.48 25.65
CA ILE A 245 -1.69 -21.06 26.37
C ILE A 245 -2.84 -22.06 26.23
N ASN A 246 -2.92 -22.77 25.12
CA ASN A 246 -3.89 -23.82 24.77
C ASN A 246 -3.45 -25.25 25.19
N TYR A 247 -2.35 -25.42 25.92
CA TYR A 247 -1.89 -26.73 26.40
C TYR A 247 -2.81 -27.29 27.50
N ASP A 248 -3.08 -28.60 27.47
CA ASP A 248 -3.83 -29.37 28.49
C ASP A 248 -5.10 -28.64 29.02
N SER A 249 -5.46 -28.86 30.28
CA SER A 249 -6.56 -28.20 30.98
C SER A 249 -6.24 -26.76 31.37
N THR A 250 -7.28 -25.94 31.52
CA THR A 250 -7.15 -24.55 31.97
C THR A 250 -6.55 -24.50 33.38
N GLU A 251 -6.93 -25.44 34.24
CA GLU A 251 -6.43 -25.60 35.61
C GLU A 251 -4.93 -25.89 35.64
N TRP A 252 -4.45 -26.78 34.76
CA TRP A 252 -3.03 -27.11 34.67
C TRP A 252 -2.21 -25.88 34.26
N VAL A 253 -2.63 -25.16 33.21
CA VAL A 253 -1.92 -23.96 32.75
C VAL A 253 -1.91 -22.87 33.82
N ILE A 254 -3.03 -22.65 34.52
CA ILE A 254 -3.08 -21.70 35.64
C ILE A 254 -2.07 -22.05 36.72
N LYS A 255 -1.99 -23.34 37.10
CA LYS A 255 -1.05 -23.82 38.12
C LYS A 255 0.39 -23.53 37.69
N MET A 256 0.77 -23.93 36.49
CA MET A 256 2.15 -23.79 36.00
C MET A 256 2.56 -22.33 35.81
N LEU A 257 1.68 -21.49 35.27
CA LEU A 257 1.92 -20.04 35.16
C LEU A 257 2.06 -19.40 36.55
N GLY A 258 1.28 -19.85 37.54
CA GLY A 258 1.40 -19.39 38.92
C GLY A 258 2.75 -19.74 39.56
N GLU A 259 3.26 -20.94 39.32
CA GLU A 259 4.60 -21.36 39.77
C GLU A 259 5.70 -20.51 39.11
N LYS A 260 5.62 -20.33 37.79
CA LYS A 260 6.57 -19.50 37.02
C LYS A 260 6.55 -18.04 37.47
N ALA A 261 5.37 -17.46 37.70
CA ALA A 261 5.21 -16.09 38.19
C ALA A 261 5.81 -15.88 39.58
N LYS A 262 5.68 -16.85 40.50
CA LYS A 262 6.34 -16.78 41.83
C LYS A 262 7.86 -16.73 41.71
N GLN A 263 8.44 -17.56 40.83
CA GLN A 263 9.88 -17.57 40.61
C GLN A 263 10.36 -16.25 40.00
N TYR A 264 9.66 -15.74 38.99
CA TYR A 264 9.94 -14.44 38.39
C TYR A 264 9.87 -13.31 39.42
N HIS A 265 8.87 -13.33 40.31
CA HIS A 265 8.76 -12.32 41.37
C HIS A 265 9.99 -12.31 42.28
N SER A 266 10.55 -13.48 42.64
CA SER A 266 11.81 -13.56 43.39
C SER A 266 12.99 -13.01 42.59
N LYS A 267 13.16 -13.48 41.34
CA LYS A 267 14.27 -13.06 40.45
C LYS A 267 14.24 -11.55 40.17
N LEU A 268 13.06 -10.94 40.07
CA LEU A 268 12.91 -9.49 39.88
C LEU A 268 13.24 -8.67 41.13
N LYS A 269 13.09 -9.22 42.34
CA LYS A 269 13.52 -8.55 43.58
C LYS A 269 15.04 -8.46 43.64
N GLU A 270 15.72 -9.52 43.21
CA GLU A 270 17.18 -9.60 43.17
C GLU A 270 17.76 -8.78 42.00
N ASN A 271 17.10 -8.84 40.84
CA ASN A 271 17.57 -8.23 39.60
C ASN A 271 16.41 -7.58 38.82
N PRO A 272 16.21 -6.27 38.94
CA PRO A 272 15.16 -5.54 38.22
C PRO A 272 15.26 -5.62 36.69
N ALA A 273 16.44 -5.94 36.13
CA ALA A 273 16.67 -6.10 34.69
C ALA A 273 16.49 -7.56 34.22
N PHE A 274 16.00 -8.47 35.06
CA PHE A 274 15.88 -9.90 34.76
C PHE A 274 15.16 -10.17 33.43
N PHE A 275 14.04 -9.51 33.15
CA PHE A 275 13.29 -9.72 31.90
C PHE A 275 14.05 -9.25 30.66
N GLU A 276 14.80 -8.15 30.75
CA GLU A 276 15.63 -7.66 29.64
C GLU A 276 16.79 -8.62 29.36
N GLN A 277 17.39 -9.19 30.41
CA GLN A 277 18.47 -10.18 30.29
C GLN A 277 17.99 -11.53 29.75
N LYS A 278 16.73 -11.89 30.03
CA LYS A 278 16.06 -13.09 29.50
C LYS A 278 15.35 -12.86 28.18
N ASN A 279 15.50 -11.68 27.58
CA ASN A 279 14.86 -11.30 26.31
C ASN A 279 13.34 -11.55 26.31
N LYS A 280 12.66 -11.23 27.41
CA LYS A 280 11.20 -11.35 27.51
C LYS A 280 10.55 -10.15 26.82
N THR A 281 10.06 -10.37 25.62
CA THR A 281 9.69 -9.31 24.66
C THR A 281 8.54 -8.45 25.13
N VAL A 282 7.59 -9.06 25.83
CA VAL A 282 6.40 -8.41 26.37
C VAL A 282 6.60 -8.02 27.83
N LEU A 283 7.15 -8.93 28.64
CA LEU A 283 7.33 -8.67 30.08
C LEU A 283 8.34 -7.56 30.37
N ALA A 284 9.42 -7.42 29.58
CA ALA A 284 10.42 -6.39 29.84
C ALA A 284 9.84 -4.97 29.69
N PRO A 285 9.20 -4.59 28.56
CA PRO A 285 8.50 -3.32 28.43
C PRO A 285 7.42 -3.11 29.51
N LEU A 286 6.53 -4.08 29.71
CA LEU A 286 5.45 -3.94 30.69
C LEU A 286 5.99 -3.72 32.10
N TYR A 287 7.05 -4.44 32.47
CA TYR A 287 7.70 -4.26 33.75
C TYR A 287 8.34 -2.87 33.87
N ARG A 288 9.09 -2.38 32.87
CA ARG A 288 9.64 -1.01 32.89
C ARG A 288 8.55 0.06 33.03
N LEU A 289 7.46 -0.09 32.29
CA LEU A 289 6.38 0.91 32.21
C LEU A 289 5.39 0.81 33.38
N ARG A 290 5.47 -0.24 34.21
CA ARG A 290 4.49 -0.56 35.25
C ARG A 290 4.11 0.61 36.15
N LYS A 291 5.11 1.38 36.62
CA LYS A 291 4.94 2.48 37.58
C LYS A 291 4.50 3.79 36.93
N LYS A 292 4.73 3.97 35.63
CA LYS A 292 4.43 5.23 34.94
C LYS A 292 2.94 5.41 34.67
N MET A 293 2.17 4.31 34.62
CA MET A 293 0.82 4.33 34.06
C MET A 293 -0.11 3.46 34.91
N ALA A 294 -0.96 4.08 35.74
CA ALA A 294 -1.73 3.34 36.76
C ALA A 294 -2.86 2.48 36.17
N GLN A 295 -3.54 2.98 35.12
CA GLN A 295 -4.66 2.29 34.47
C GLN A 295 -4.30 1.95 33.03
N LYS A 296 -4.39 0.65 32.68
CA LYS A 296 -3.99 0.13 31.37
C LYS A 296 -5.08 -0.76 30.81
N ILE A 297 -5.34 -0.66 29.51
CA ILE A 297 -6.03 -1.68 28.73
C ILE A 297 -4.99 -2.36 27.85
N ILE A 298 -4.84 -3.67 27.99
CA ILE A 298 -3.90 -4.46 27.21
C ILE A 298 -4.65 -5.07 26.03
N VAL A 299 -4.36 -4.55 24.85
CA VAL A 299 -4.84 -5.04 23.56
C VAL A 299 -3.77 -5.96 23.00
N THR A 300 -4.12 -7.20 22.66
CA THR A 300 -3.13 -8.18 22.23
C THR A 300 -3.63 -8.94 21.02
N ASP A 301 -2.79 -8.93 19.99
CA ASP A 301 -2.87 -9.86 18.89
C ASP A 301 -2.63 -11.30 19.41
N ILE A 302 -3.54 -12.21 19.07
CA ILE A 302 -3.46 -13.63 19.43
C ILE A 302 -3.50 -14.55 18.20
N THR A 303 -3.08 -14.03 17.05
CA THR A 303 -2.86 -14.78 15.81
C THR A 303 -1.66 -15.73 15.94
N GLY A 304 -1.43 -16.56 14.92
CA GLY A 304 -0.39 -17.59 14.96
C GLY A 304 1.03 -17.05 15.13
N SER A 305 1.34 -15.91 14.51
CA SER A 305 2.62 -15.18 14.67
C SER A 305 2.90 -14.83 16.14
N MET A 306 1.85 -14.63 16.93
CA MET A 306 1.93 -14.22 18.33
C MET A 306 2.06 -15.36 19.33
N TYR A 307 1.97 -16.63 18.90
CA TYR A 307 1.96 -17.77 19.82
C TYR A 307 3.14 -17.75 20.81
N GLY A 308 4.36 -17.48 20.34
CA GLY A 308 5.56 -17.39 21.18
C GLY A 308 5.54 -16.30 22.26
N TYR A 309 4.64 -15.33 22.19
CA TYR A 309 4.55 -14.20 23.11
C TYR A 309 3.30 -14.22 24.00
N THR A 310 2.27 -14.99 23.63
CA THR A 310 1.01 -15.07 24.40
C THR A 310 1.22 -15.49 25.87
N GLU A 311 2.19 -16.38 26.15
CA GLU A 311 2.56 -16.77 27.51
C GLU A 311 2.97 -15.56 28.35
N GLU A 312 3.77 -14.65 27.79
CA GLU A 312 4.25 -13.46 28.50
C GLU A 312 3.13 -12.49 28.87
N VAL A 313 2.10 -12.37 28.02
CA VAL A 313 0.92 -11.54 28.29
C VAL A 313 0.15 -12.08 29.49
N VAL A 314 -0.03 -13.40 29.56
CA VAL A 314 -0.72 -14.04 30.69
C VAL A 314 0.16 -14.06 31.93
N LEU A 315 1.48 -14.25 31.80
CA LEU A 315 2.44 -14.12 32.88
C LEU A 315 2.49 -12.69 33.44
N TRP A 316 2.25 -11.67 32.62
CA TRP A 316 2.11 -10.30 33.11
C TRP A 316 0.91 -10.16 34.03
N HIS A 317 -0.24 -10.71 33.65
CA HIS A 317 -1.41 -10.74 34.53
C HIS A 317 -1.08 -11.46 35.84
N ALA A 318 -0.40 -12.59 35.73
CA ALA A 318 0.09 -13.32 36.88
C ALA A 318 1.05 -12.46 37.73
N LEU A 319 2.05 -11.79 37.20
CA LEU A 319 2.95 -10.98 38.04
C LEU A 319 2.24 -9.84 38.76
N ASN A 320 1.15 -9.34 38.18
CA ASN A 320 0.23 -8.40 38.82
C ASN A 320 -0.71 -9.04 39.86
N PHE A 321 -0.54 -10.34 40.20
CA PHE A 321 -1.14 -11.10 41.34
C PHE A 321 -1.10 -10.31 42.68
N MET A 322 -0.34 -9.19 42.75
CA MET A 322 -0.03 -8.43 43.97
C MET A 322 -0.68 -7.03 44.05
N GLU A 323 -1.37 -6.57 43.00
CA GLU A 323 -2.10 -5.28 43.02
C GLU A 323 -3.60 -5.54 42.85
N ASN A 324 -4.41 -5.23 43.87
CA ASN A 324 -5.84 -5.58 43.94
C ASN A 324 -6.75 -4.74 43.00
N SER A 325 -6.27 -4.38 41.82
CA SER A 325 -6.96 -3.55 40.83
C SER A 325 -7.47 -4.38 39.64
N PRO A 326 -8.69 -4.13 39.15
CA PRO A 326 -9.18 -4.82 37.95
C PRO A 326 -8.33 -4.45 36.74
N LYS A 327 -7.95 -5.45 35.96
CA LYS A 327 -7.22 -5.27 34.69
C LYS A 327 -8.17 -5.52 33.52
N LYS A 328 -8.00 -4.76 32.44
CA LYS A 328 -8.80 -4.84 31.22
C LYS A 328 -7.94 -5.37 30.08
N TYR A 329 -8.51 -6.28 29.31
CA TYR A 329 -7.87 -6.91 28.16
C TYR A 329 -8.81 -6.92 26.97
N LEU A 330 -8.24 -6.80 25.78
CA LEU A 330 -8.92 -7.10 24.53
C LEU A 330 -7.99 -7.97 23.69
N PHE A 331 -8.45 -9.16 23.34
CA PHE A 331 -7.73 -10.05 22.44
C PHE A 331 -8.35 -9.99 21.04
N PHE A 332 -7.54 -10.02 19.98
CA PHE A 332 -8.05 -10.06 18.62
C PHE A 332 -7.34 -11.11 17.76
N ASN A 333 -8.07 -11.72 16.84
CA ASN A 333 -7.60 -12.85 16.02
C ASN A 333 -7.87 -12.68 14.51
N ASP A 334 -8.22 -11.46 14.09
CA ASP A 334 -8.53 -11.09 12.70
C ASP A 334 -9.71 -11.84 12.09
N GLY A 335 -10.82 -11.80 12.82
CA GLY A 335 -12.14 -12.05 12.27
C GLY A 335 -12.62 -13.49 12.33
N ASP A 336 -12.26 -14.26 13.35
CA ASP A 336 -12.86 -15.57 13.66
C ASP A 336 -12.88 -16.58 12.48
N HIS A 337 -11.72 -16.79 11.83
CA HIS A 337 -11.55 -17.65 10.65
C HIS A 337 -12.37 -17.22 9.42
N LYS A 338 -12.88 -15.98 9.39
CA LYS A 338 -13.46 -15.42 8.16
C LYS A 338 -12.47 -15.56 7.00
N ALA A 339 -12.99 -15.92 5.83
CA ALA A 339 -12.20 -15.87 4.62
C ALA A 339 -11.77 -14.42 4.33
N THR A 340 -10.63 -14.20 3.68
CA THR A 340 -10.10 -12.85 3.36
C THR A 340 -11.15 -11.93 2.74
N ALA A 341 -11.95 -12.44 1.80
CA ALA A 341 -12.99 -11.65 1.14
C ALA A 341 -14.13 -11.18 2.07
N GLN A 342 -14.27 -11.78 3.24
CA GLN A 342 -15.28 -11.43 4.26
C GLN A 342 -14.73 -10.49 5.34
N LYS A 343 -13.41 -10.24 5.37
CA LYS A 343 -12.75 -9.33 6.31
C LYS A 343 -12.86 -7.89 5.82
N THR A 344 -14.09 -7.36 5.92
CA THR A 344 -14.38 -5.97 5.53
C THR A 344 -13.89 -5.03 6.63
N ILE A 345 -13.04 -4.08 6.26
CA ILE A 345 -12.48 -3.08 7.19
C ILE A 345 -13.59 -2.39 7.98
N GLY A 346 -13.42 -2.30 9.30
CA GLY A 346 -14.39 -1.75 10.25
C GLY A 346 -15.42 -2.76 10.74
N SER A 347 -15.38 -4.01 10.24
CA SER A 347 -16.30 -5.09 10.61
C SER A 347 -15.66 -6.48 10.52
N THR A 348 -14.32 -6.54 10.58
CA THR A 348 -13.54 -7.78 10.55
C THR A 348 -13.92 -8.66 11.73
N GLY A 349 -14.04 -8.09 12.94
CA GLY A 349 -14.50 -8.80 14.14
C GLY A 349 -13.40 -9.63 14.81
N GLY A 350 -13.78 -10.71 15.50
CA GLY A 350 -12.82 -11.52 16.25
C GLY A 350 -12.24 -10.80 17.47
N LEU A 351 -13.05 -9.99 18.15
CA LEU A 351 -12.65 -9.15 19.28
C LEU A 351 -13.18 -9.73 20.59
N TYR A 352 -12.30 -9.93 21.57
CA TYR A 352 -12.59 -10.62 22.82
C TYR A 352 -12.19 -9.76 24.01
N PHE A 353 -13.12 -8.91 24.45
CA PHE A 353 -12.94 -8.13 25.67
C PHE A 353 -13.12 -9.00 26.92
N CYS A 354 -12.24 -8.80 27.91
CA CYS A 354 -12.48 -9.27 29.26
C CYS A 354 -11.86 -8.34 30.30
N GLN A 355 -12.42 -8.36 31.50
CA GLN A 355 -11.89 -7.64 32.65
C GLN A 355 -11.96 -8.53 33.87
N GLY A 356 -11.02 -8.38 34.78
CA GLY A 356 -10.97 -9.22 35.96
C GLY A 356 -9.91 -8.80 36.95
N GLN A 357 -10.15 -9.18 38.21
CA GLN A 357 -9.12 -9.27 39.22
C GLN A 357 -8.55 -10.69 39.20
N ILE A 358 -7.72 -10.97 40.19
CA ILE A 358 -6.94 -12.17 40.22
C ILE A 358 -7.74 -13.46 40.39
N LYS A 359 -8.85 -13.38 41.12
CA LYS A 359 -9.84 -14.46 41.23
C LYS A 359 -10.46 -14.84 39.88
N ASP A 360 -10.40 -13.93 38.91
CA ASP A 360 -10.96 -14.07 37.57
C ASP A 360 -9.91 -14.52 36.54
N PHE A 361 -8.72 -14.96 36.98
CA PHE A 361 -7.63 -15.37 36.08
C PHE A 361 -8.07 -16.46 35.09
N LYS A 362 -8.91 -17.40 35.54
CA LYS A 362 -9.53 -18.42 34.69
C LYS A 362 -10.36 -17.81 33.55
N THR A 363 -11.08 -16.72 33.82
CA THR A 363 -11.87 -16.00 32.81
C THR A 363 -10.98 -15.38 31.76
N ILE A 364 -9.89 -14.71 32.16
CA ILE A 364 -8.95 -14.07 31.24
C ILE A 364 -8.30 -15.11 30.32
N LEU A 365 -7.80 -16.20 30.91
CA LEU A 365 -7.18 -17.31 30.17
C LEU A 365 -8.18 -17.95 29.20
N ASN A 366 -9.43 -18.18 29.63
CA ASN A 366 -10.46 -18.75 28.77
C ASN A 366 -10.87 -17.81 27.63
N SER A 367 -10.88 -16.49 27.85
CA SER A 367 -11.14 -15.50 26.79
C SER A 367 -10.05 -15.53 25.73
N MET A 368 -8.77 -15.54 26.14
CA MET A 368 -7.64 -15.68 25.20
C MET A 368 -7.72 -17.00 24.43
N ARG A 369 -7.91 -18.14 25.13
CA ARG A 369 -8.09 -19.46 24.50
C ARG A 369 -9.27 -19.50 23.53
N LYS A 370 -10.38 -18.81 23.86
CA LYS A 370 -11.56 -18.73 22.98
C LYS A 370 -11.21 -18.01 21.67
N GLY A 371 -10.53 -16.87 21.76
CA GLY A 371 -10.07 -16.16 20.57
C GLY A 371 -9.12 -16.99 19.71
N MET A 372 -8.11 -17.63 20.32
CA MET A 372 -7.13 -18.45 19.59
C MET A 372 -7.76 -19.67 18.89
N ARG A 373 -8.83 -20.25 19.46
CA ARG A 373 -9.58 -21.34 18.80
C ARG A 373 -10.43 -20.86 17.64
N ASN A 374 -11.04 -19.69 17.81
CA ASN A 374 -11.96 -19.13 16.84
C ASN A 374 -11.26 -18.50 15.64
N GLY A 375 -9.95 -18.23 15.70
CA GLY A 375 -9.20 -17.58 14.65
C GLY A 375 -7.73 -17.54 14.99
N GLY A 376 -6.87 -17.50 13.98
CA GLY A 376 -5.43 -17.33 14.19
C GLY A 376 -4.75 -16.52 13.10
N GLY A 377 -5.48 -15.62 12.44
CA GLY A 377 -5.03 -14.95 11.21
C GLY A 377 -5.16 -15.83 9.97
N GLY A 378 -4.52 -15.43 8.87
CA GLY A 378 -4.38 -16.31 7.69
C GLY A 378 -3.84 -15.65 6.42
N ASP A 379 -4.24 -14.42 6.12
CA ASP A 379 -3.82 -13.71 4.89
C ASP A 379 -2.66 -12.74 5.10
N GLY A 380 -2.17 -12.60 6.33
CA GLY A 380 -1.00 -11.78 6.68
C GLY A 380 -1.38 -10.48 7.39
N PRO A 381 -2.23 -9.60 6.82
CA PRO A 381 -2.71 -8.41 7.52
C PRO A 381 -3.66 -8.74 8.68
N GLU A 382 -3.63 -7.93 9.74
CA GLU A 382 -4.42 -8.14 10.97
C GLU A 382 -5.26 -6.88 11.32
N ASN A 383 -6.35 -7.02 12.09
CA ASN A 383 -7.30 -5.94 12.38
C ASN A 383 -7.01 -5.14 13.67
N ASP A 384 -5.77 -4.64 13.78
CA ASP A 384 -5.28 -3.91 14.95
C ASP A 384 -6.12 -2.67 15.30
N ILE A 385 -6.52 -1.87 14.31
CA ILE A 385 -7.19 -0.59 14.57
C ILE A 385 -8.63 -0.81 15.07
N GLU A 386 -9.36 -1.78 14.52
CA GLU A 386 -10.66 -2.22 15.03
C GLU A 386 -10.55 -2.65 16.50
N ALA A 387 -9.52 -3.42 16.85
CA ALA A 387 -9.25 -3.86 18.22
C ALA A 387 -8.97 -2.68 19.16
N LEU A 388 -8.17 -1.70 18.72
CA LEU A 388 -7.89 -0.48 19.47
C LEU A 388 -9.13 0.41 19.64
N LEU A 389 -9.96 0.55 18.62
CA LEU A 389 -11.21 1.29 18.68
C LEU A 389 -12.21 0.64 19.64
N ALA A 390 -12.29 -0.69 19.64
CA ALA A 390 -13.10 -1.42 20.62
C ALA A 390 -12.55 -1.25 22.05
N ALA A 391 -11.22 -1.28 22.25
CA ALA A 391 -10.60 -1.05 23.56
C ALA A 391 -10.85 0.38 24.07
N LYS A 392 -10.82 1.38 23.17
CA LYS A 392 -11.12 2.78 23.46
C LYS A 392 -12.52 2.97 24.05
N GLN A 393 -13.52 2.18 23.63
CA GLN A 393 -14.88 2.24 24.20
C GLN A 393 -14.92 1.84 25.69
N HIS A 394 -13.88 1.15 26.18
CA HIS A 394 -13.73 0.76 27.57
C HIS A 394 -12.76 1.66 28.35
N CYS A 395 -12.23 2.73 27.74
CA CYS A 395 -11.35 3.69 28.40
C CYS A 395 -12.14 4.70 29.23
N ASN A 396 -11.69 4.94 30.46
CA ASN A 396 -12.06 6.12 31.24
C ASN A 396 -10.88 7.10 31.24
N GLU A 397 -11.10 8.33 31.71
CA GLU A 397 -10.03 9.30 31.92
C GLU A 397 -8.83 8.67 32.66
N GLY A 398 -7.62 8.85 32.13
CA GLY A 398 -6.38 8.28 32.67
C GLY A 398 -6.06 6.84 32.27
N HIS A 399 -6.89 6.14 31.49
CA HIS A 399 -6.50 4.86 30.89
C HIS A 399 -5.54 5.08 29.71
N GLU A 400 -4.49 4.27 29.67
CA GLU A 400 -3.65 4.13 28.48
C GLU A 400 -3.89 2.78 27.79
N ILE A 401 -3.81 2.78 26.47
CA ILE A 401 -3.99 1.58 25.64
C ILE A 401 -2.61 1.06 25.25
N PHE A 402 -2.36 -0.20 25.58
CA PHE A 402 -1.17 -0.92 25.18
C PHE A 402 -1.52 -1.89 24.06
N LEU A 403 -0.93 -1.74 22.89
CA LEU A 403 -0.99 -2.72 21.82
C LEU A 403 0.21 -3.67 21.96
N ILE A 404 -0.04 -4.97 21.92
CA ILE A 404 0.99 -6.00 21.82
C ILE A 404 0.72 -6.75 20.51
N ALA A 405 1.63 -6.61 19.55
CA ALA A 405 1.49 -7.16 18.21
C ALA A 405 2.84 -7.61 17.65
N ASP A 406 2.83 -8.43 16.60
CA ASP A 406 4.04 -8.87 15.94
C ASP A 406 4.56 -7.83 14.93
N ASN A 407 5.88 -7.85 14.71
CA ASN A 407 6.56 -6.92 13.83
C ASN A 407 6.44 -7.23 12.33
N TYR A 408 5.81 -8.34 11.94
CA TYR A 408 5.85 -8.84 10.57
C TYR A 408 4.54 -8.59 9.84
N SER A 409 3.41 -8.75 10.52
CA SER A 409 2.07 -8.59 9.97
C SER A 409 1.76 -7.12 9.63
N PRO A 410 1.23 -6.82 8.43
CA PRO A 410 0.66 -5.52 8.13
C PRO A 410 -0.61 -5.24 8.95
N ILE A 411 -0.93 -3.96 9.15
CA ILE A 411 -2.20 -3.51 9.72
C ILE A 411 -3.23 -3.42 8.60
N ARG A 412 -4.26 -4.30 8.62
CA ARG A 412 -5.32 -4.39 7.61
C ARG A 412 -6.11 -3.09 7.49
N ASP A 413 -6.44 -2.51 8.63
CA ASP A 413 -7.43 -1.46 8.82
C ASP A 413 -6.78 -0.12 9.15
N LEU A 414 -5.58 0.12 8.62
CA LEU A 414 -4.80 1.33 8.83
C LEU A 414 -5.54 2.61 8.39
N GLU A 415 -6.51 2.51 7.48
CA GLU A 415 -7.38 3.62 7.08
C GLU A 415 -8.31 4.11 8.21
N LEU A 416 -8.57 3.29 9.23
CA LEU A 416 -9.37 3.67 10.40
C LEU A 416 -8.53 4.44 11.45
N MET A 417 -7.22 4.57 11.25
CA MET A 417 -6.28 5.14 12.21
C MET A 417 -6.64 6.57 12.63
N GLU A 418 -7.25 7.36 11.74
CA GLU A 418 -7.71 8.73 12.05
C GLU A 418 -8.78 8.79 13.15
N GLN A 419 -9.46 7.68 13.44
CA GLN A 419 -10.48 7.59 14.50
C GLN A 419 -9.87 7.39 15.90
N LEU A 420 -8.57 7.09 15.99
CA LEU A 420 -7.83 6.97 17.24
C LEU A 420 -7.31 8.34 17.68
N ASN A 421 -7.87 8.85 18.76
CA ASN A 421 -7.50 10.13 19.37
C ASN A 421 -6.94 9.96 20.79
N VAL A 422 -6.34 8.80 21.07
CA VAL A 422 -5.70 8.47 22.34
C VAL A 422 -4.30 7.91 22.06
N PRO A 423 -3.28 8.25 22.86
CA PRO A 423 -1.95 7.67 22.70
C PRO A 423 -1.94 6.16 22.81
N ILE A 424 -1.35 5.49 21.83
CA ILE A 424 -1.18 4.03 21.82
C ILE A 424 0.26 3.66 22.17
N ARG A 425 0.44 2.83 23.19
CA ARG A 425 1.73 2.29 23.60
C ARG A 425 1.94 0.93 22.94
N ILE A 426 2.81 0.86 21.95
CA ILE A 426 2.97 -0.34 21.12
C ILE A 426 4.18 -1.13 21.64
N ILE A 427 3.96 -2.35 22.08
CA ILE A 427 4.99 -3.34 22.39
C ILE A 427 5.11 -4.25 21.18
N LEU A 428 6.22 -4.16 20.48
CA LEU A 428 6.38 -4.79 19.17
C LEU A 428 7.22 -6.06 19.27
N CYS A 429 6.61 -7.19 18.95
CA CYS A 429 7.21 -8.50 19.14
C CYS A 429 8.03 -8.94 17.92
N GLY A 430 9.20 -9.52 18.15
CA GLY A 430 10.02 -10.13 17.12
C GLY A 430 10.99 -9.18 16.38
N VAL A 431 11.17 -7.96 16.90
CA VAL A 431 12.16 -7.01 16.36
C VAL A 431 13.59 -7.52 16.58
N GLU A 432 13.83 -8.22 17.68
CA GLU A 432 15.17 -8.62 18.15
C GLU A 432 15.72 -9.88 17.45
N TYR A 433 14.89 -10.62 16.72
CA TYR A 433 15.35 -11.80 16.00
C TYR A 433 15.95 -11.40 14.66
N LYS A 434 17.28 -11.52 14.57
CA LYS A 434 17.97 -11.52 13.29
C LYS A 434 17.48 -12.71 12.47
N SER A 435 16.88 -12.42 11.31
CA SER A 435 16.47 -13.44 10.34
C SER A 435 17.25 -13.25 9.05
N CYS A 436 17.22 -14.25 8.16
CA CYS A 436 17.87 -14.16 6.84
C CYS A 436 17.27 -13.09 5.93
N PHE A 437 16.13 -12.49 6.31
CA PHE A 437 15.43 -11.46 5.52
C PHE A 437 15.20 -10.14 6.27
N ARG A 438 15.53 -10.03 7.57
CA ARG A 438 15.46 -8.78 8.35
C ARG A 438 16.57 -8.71 9.40
N ASP A 439 17.26 -7.56 9.42
CA ASP A 439 18.20 -7.18 10.46
C ASP A 439 17.58 -6.10 11.35
N HIS A 440 16.83 -6.54 12.38
CA HIS A 440 16.25 -5.67 13.42
C HIS A 440 15.35 -4.52 12.93
N GLN A 441 14.75 -4.67 11.75
CA GLN A 441 13.86 -3.69 11.14
C GLN A 441 12.47 -3.73 11.79
N ILE A 442 11.98 -2.58 12.22
CA ILE A 442 10.59 -2.33 12.62
C ILE A 442 9.69 -2.18 11.37
N ASN A 443 8.48 -2.76 11.41
CA ASN A 443 7.42 -2.51 10.43
C ASN A 443 6.91 -1.07 10.57
N GLU A 444 6.98 -0.35 9.46
CA GLU A 444 6.72 1.09 9.38
C GLU A 444 5.28 1.47 9.73
N GLU A 445 4.32 0.55 9.59
CA GLU A 445 2.92 0.82 9.93
C GLU A 445 2.71 1.02 11.43
N TYR A 446 3.48 0.35 12.28
CA TYR A 446 3.46 0.61 13.72
C TYR A 446 4.14 1.93 14.09
N LEU A 447 5.14 2.37 13.32
CA LEU A 447 5.70 3.73 13.45
C LEU A 447 4.65 4.78 13.06
N ASN A 448 3.90 4.53 11.98
CA ASN A 448 2.79 5.40 11.55
C ASN A 448 1.70 5.47 12.62
N LEU A 449 1.33 4.34 13.22
CA LEU A 449 0.35 4.28 14.30
C LEU A 449 0.81 5.05 15.54
N ALA A 450 2.05 4.85 15.98
CA ALA A 450 2.61 5.62 17.09
C ALA A 450 2.67 7.12 16.80
N HIS A 451 3.03 7.51 15.57
CA HIS A 451 3.06 8.91 15.15
C HIS A 451 1.67 9.55 15.18
N ALA A 452 0.70 8.94 14.49
CA ALA A 452 -0.64 9.48 14.32
C ALA A 452 -1.40 9.62 15.65
N THR A 453 -1.10 8.75 16.62
CA THR A 453 -1.81 8.73 17.91
C THR A 453 -1.10 9.51 19.02
N GLY A 454 0.10 10.07 18.78
CA GLY A 454 0.93 10.62 19.87
C GLY A 454 1.48 9.53 20.80
N GLY A 455 1.51 8.29 20.30
CA GLY A 455 1.93 7.07 20.99
C GLY A 455 3.44 6.86 21.05
N SER A 456 3.85 5.62 21.33
CA SER A 456 5.26 5.23 21.45
C SER A 456 5.48 3.77 21.14
N ILE A 457 6.70 3.40 20.77
CA ILE A 457 7.13 2.01 20.53
C ILE A 457 8.02 1.56 21.67
N HIS A 458 7.84 0.31 22.11
CA HIS A 458 8.58 -0.27 23.23
C HIS A 458 9.14 -1.64 22.83
N LEU A 459 10.45 -1.76 22.95
CA LEU A 459 11.26 -2.96 22.64
C LEU A 459 11.85 -3.57 23.92
N ILE A 460 12.54 -4.71 23.83
CA ILE A 460 13.09 -5.37 25.03
C ILE A 460 13.94 -4.44 25.89
N LYS A 461 14.71 -3.51 25.30
CA LYS A 461 15.67 -2.66 26.04
C LYS A 461 15.51 -1.16 25.80
N GLU A 462 14.53 -0.76 24.99
CA GLU A 462 14.40 0.63 24.53
C GLU A 462 12.93 1.04 24.48
N ASP A 463 12.66 2.29 24.89
CA ASP A 463 11.34 2.92 24.81
C ASP A 463 11.46 4.19 23.95
N ILE A 464 10.72 4.25 22.84
CA ILE A 464 10.84 5.27 21.80
C ILE A 464 9.61 6.19 21.85
N TYR A 465 9.72 7.30 22.58
CA TYR A 465 8.61 8.25 22.81
C TYR A 465 8.50 9.35 21.76
N HIS A 466 9.57 9.64 21.03
CA HIS A 466 9.67 10.84 20.20
C HIS A 466 9.14 10.66 18.77
N ILE A 467 8.45 9.54 18.48
CA ILE A 467 7.97 9.21 17.14
C ILE A 467 6.99 10.26 16.63
N ALA A 468 6.05 10.71 17.46
CA ALA A 468 5.07 11.74 17.08
C ALA A 468 5.65 13.14 16.86
N GLN A 469 6.92 13.36 17.21
CA GLN A 469 7.59 14.65 17.03
C GLN A 469 8.28 14.77 15.67
N ILE A 470 8.41 13.65 14.95
CA ILE A 470 9.08 13.60 13.64
C ILE A 470 8.21 14.32 12.60
N LYS A 471 8.83 15.27 11.90
CA LYS A 471 8.17 16.09 10.87
C LYS A 471 8.40 15.53 9.48
N GLU A 472 7.56 15.97 8.54
CA GLU A 472 7.71 15.67 7.12
C GLU A 472 9.13 16.01 6.63
N GLY A 473 9.78 15.03 5.99
CA GLY A 473 11.17 15.12 5.53
C GLY A 473 12.24 14.83 6.58
N GLU A 474 11.88 14.51 7.83
CA GLU A 474 12.85 14.09 8.84
C GLU A 474 13.09 12.57 8.82
N THR A 475 14.16 12.14 9.50
CA THR A 475 14.55 10.73 9.60
C THR A 475 14.74 10.37 11.07
N ILE A 476 14.26 9.19 11.47
CA ILE A 476 14.54 8.57 12.76
C ILE A 476 15.35 7.29 12.56
N THR A 477 16.40 7.11 13.36
CA THR A 477 17.21 5.90 13.36
C THR A 477 16.81 5.01 14.52
N ILE A 478 16.38 3.78 14.23
CA ILE A 478 16.02 2.77 15.24
C ILE A 478 16.74 1.47 14.90
N ASN A 479 17.44 0.86 15.86
CA ASN A 479 18.22 -0.37 15.65
C ASN A 479 19.15 -0.31 14.43
N LYS A 480 19.81 0.85 14.21
CA LYS A 480 20.69 1.11 13.05
C LYS A 480 19.99 1.10 11.68
N ASN A 481 18.68 1.10 11.63
CA ASN A 481 17.87 1.26 10.43
C ASN A 481 17.32 2.69 10.41
N ASP A 482 17.36 3.34 9.24
CA ASP A 482 16.90 4.71 9.06
C ASP A 482 15.50 4.71 8.45
N TYR A 483 14.58 5.44 9.07
CA TYR A 483 13.19 5.58 8.64
C TYR A 483 12.90 7.04 8.32
N HIS A 484 12.58 7.31 7.07
CA HIS A 484 12.30 8.66 6.59
C HIS A 484 10.79 8.90 6.55
N PHE A 485 10.34 10.00 7.13
CA PHE A 485 8.92 10.34 7.21
C PHE A 485 8.54 11.19 6.00
N VAL A 486 7.79 10.61 5.06
CA VAL A 486 7.40 11.28 3.80
C VAL A 486 5.96 10.96 3.47
N ASN A 487 5.23 11.98 3.01
CA ASN A 487 3.81 11.94 2.69
C ASN A 487 2.98 11.36 3.85
N GLY A 488 3.35 11.67 5.09
CA GLY A 488 2.66 11.17 6.29
C GLY A 488 2.95 9.71 6.63
N ARG A 489 3.94 9.06 6.01
CA ARG A 489 4.31 7.66 6.25
C ARG A 489 5.81 7.50 6.49
N PHE A 490 6.20 6.64 7.41
CA PHE A 490 7.58 6.18 7.53
C PHE A 490 7.91 5.20 6.42
N LEU A 491 9.10 5.36 5.84
CA LEU A 491 9.67 4.46 4.84
C LEU A 491 11.08 4.07 5.27
N LEU A 492 11.35 2.76 5.30
CA LEU A 492 12.71 2.27 5.52
C LEU A 492 13.64 2.72 4.38
N GLN A 493 14.77 3.32 4.74
CA GLN A 493 15.82 3.71 3.79
C GLN A 493 16.98 2.73 3.78
N LYS A 494 17.63 2.63 2.61
CA LYS A 494 18.95 2.02 2.49
C LYS A 494 19.96 2.97 3.12
N LYS A 495 20.83 2.46 4.00
CA LYS A 495 22.04 3.19 4.37
C LYS A 495 22.86 3.48 3.12
N MET A 496 23.08 4.76 2.83
CA MET A 496 23.93 5.21 1.74
C MET A 496 25.37 4.75 1.93
#